data_AF-A0A2M7VY86-F1
#
_entry.id   AF-A0A2M7VY86-F1
#
_cell.length_a   1.000
_cell.length_b   1.000
_cell.length_c   1.000
_cell.angle_alpha   90.00
_cell.angle_beta   90.00
_cell.angle_gamma   90.00
#
_symmetry.space_group_name_H-M   'P 1'
#
loop_
_entity.id
_entity.type
_entity.pdbx_description
1 polymer ?
#
loop_
_entity_poly.entity_id
_entity_poly.type
_entity_poly.pdbx_seq_one_letter_code
_entity_poly.pdbx_strand_id
1 'polypeptide(L)'
;MSDKKKAFTLIELLVVIAIIGILATISVLALQNARAKSRNAKRVADIKQMQTALELYFNDINHYPTAEEFAEGSIHSTSSLGTTTYMTHIPSAPMPADGGCSPTDNAYVYTQEDGGGNYSLDFCLGGQVASLSPGSKCSTSNAIYDGNCCTSISVYYAGKNYNAAKVGNQCWLAENLNVGTMIWDPSTCIVGGSSCAADPDNSFDYNNIEKYCYQNTESNCSTFGALYSWTEAFALPHSCKDVGDYVCATLSGCQSVSTPTCNFSLMRRGICPSGWHLPS
;
A
#
# COMPACT_ATOMS: atom_id res chain seq x y z
N MET A 1 -78.18 -27.46 2.31
CA MET A 1 -77.69 -26.15 2.79
C MET A 1 -76.91 -25.51 1.66
N SER A 2 -77.29 -24.31 1.22
CA SER A 2 -76.59 -23.60 0.15
C SER A 2 -75.37 -22.92 0.77
N ASP A 3 -74.16 -23.39 0.42
CA ASP A 3 -72.92 -22.79 0.89
C ASP A 3 -72.81 -21.35 0.35
N LYS A 4 -72.89 -20.37 1.25
CA LYS A 4 -72.63 -18.97 0.92
C LYS A 4 -71.19 -18.87 0.42
N LYS A 5 -71.01 -18.66 -0.89
CA LYS A 5 -69.70 -18.38 -1.46
C LYS A 5 -69.14 -17.11 -0.82
N LYS A 6 -68.06 -17.25 -0.04
CA LYS A 6 -67.33 -16.13 0.53
C LYS A 6 -66.65 -15.38 -0.61
N ALA A 7 -67.00 -14.11 -0.79
CA ALA A 7 -66.37 -13.22 -1.75
C ALA A 7 -65.42 -12.26 -1.01
N PHE A 8 -64.22 -12.06 -1.55
CA PHE A 8 -63.27 -11.07 -1.04
C PHE A 8 -63.66 -9.66 -1.47
N THR A 9 -63.48 -8.69 -0.58
CA THR A 9 -63.62 -7.28 -0.88
C THR A 9 -62.36 -6.72 -1.56
N LEU A 10 -62.53 -5.70 -2.39
CA LEU A 10 -61.40 -5.02 -3.05
C LEU A 10 -60.44 -4.41 -2.02
N ILE A 11 -60.97 -3.92 -0.90
CA ILE A 11 -60.17 -3.35 0.20
C ILE A 11 -59.33 -4.42 0.90
N GLU A 12 -59.85 -5.63 1.12
CA GLU A 12 -59.06 -6.73 1.70
C GLU A 12 -57.88 -7.11 0.80
N LEU A 13 -58.10 -7.20 -0.51
CA LEU A 13 -57.02 -7.48 -1.46
C LEU A 13 -55.98 -6.35 -1.46
N LEU A 14 -56.42 -5.08 -1.40
CA LEU A 14 -55.55 -3.91 -1.40
C LEU A 14 -54.65 -3.87 -0.15
N VAL A 15 -55.21 -4.18 1.02
CA VAL A 15 -54.43 -4.23 2.27
C VAL A 15 -53.38 -5.34 2.22
N VAL A 16 -53.71 -6.51 1.67
CA VAL A 16 -52.77 -7.63 1.57
C VAL A 16 -51.58 -7.29 0.68
N ILE A 17 -51.80 -6.71 -0.51
CA ILE A 17 -50.69 -6.32 -1.39
C ILE A 17 -49.85 -5.19 -0.79
N ALA A 18 -50.46 -4.29 -0.02
CA ALA A 18 -49.74 -3.24 0.70
C ALA A 18 -48.80 -3.82 1.77
N ILE A 19 -49.28 -4.79 2.56
CA ILE A 19 -48.46 -5.47 3.58
C ILE A 19 -47.32 -6.26 2.93
N ILE A 20 -47.59 -7.02 1.86
CA ILE A 20 -46.57 -7.76 1.12
C ILE A 20 -45.51 -6.79 0.56
N GLY A 21 -45.92 -5.64 0.02
CA GLY A 21 -45.02 -4.61 -0.47
C GLY A 21 -44.07 -4.07 0.61
N ILE A 22 -44.58 -3.80 1.81
CA ILE A 22 -43.77 -3.34 2.94
C ILE A 22 -42.78 -4.43 3.38
N LEU A 23 -43.24 -5.67 3.54
CA LEU A 23 -42.38 -6.78 3.96
C LEU A 23 -41.29 -7.10 2.92
N ALA A 24 -41.60 -7.00 1.62
CA ALA A 24 -40.65 -7.24 0.55
C ALA A 24 -39.49 -6.22 0.57
N THR A 25 -39.78 -4.94 0.78
CA THR A 25 -38.74 -3.88 0.79
C THR A 25 -37.76 -4.04 1.96
N ILE A 26 -38.26 -4.32 3.16
CA ILE A 26 -37.41 -4.59 4.34
C ILE A 26 -36.53 -5.82 4.11
N SER A 27 -37.09 -6.87 3.52
CA SER A 27 -36.37 -8.13 3.24
C SER A 27 -35.21 -7.95 2.27
N VAL A 28 -35.35 -7.08 1.26
CA VAL A 28 -34.28 -6.79 0.30
C VAL A 28 -33.08 -6.11 0.97
N LEU A 29 -33.32 -5.11 1.82
CA LEU A 29 -32.24 -4.42 2.56
C LEU A 29 -31.52 -5.37 3.52
N ALA A 30 -32.28 -6.22 4.23
CA ALA A 30 -31.71 -7.23 5.11
C ALA A 30 -30.82 -8.22 4.34
N LEU A 31 -31.26 -8.67 3.16
CA LEU A 31 -30.50 -9.58 2.31
C LEU A 31 -29.21 -8.94 1.77
N GLN A 32 -29.26 -7.67 1.37
CA GLN A 32 -28.07 -6.94 0.90
C GLN A 32 -27.00 -6.85 2.01
N ASN A 33 -27.40 -6.51 3.23
CA ASN A 33 -26.52 -6.45 4.39
C ASN A 33 -25.96 -7.84 4.76
N ALA A 34 -26.79 -8.88 4.72
CA ALA A 34 -26.36 -10.26 4.98
C ALA A 34 -25.33 -10.73 3.95
N ARG A 35 -25.52 -10.41 2.67
CA ARG A 35 -24.55 -10.72 1.60
C ARG A 35 -23.22 -10.00 1.82
N ALA A 36 -23.25 -8.71 2.19
CA ALA A 36 -22.03 -7.96 2.51
C ALA A 36 -21.27 -8.56 3.70
N LYS A 37 -21.96 -8.93 4.78
CA LYS A 37 -21.34 -9.63 5.93
C LYS A 37 -20.74 -10.97 5.52
N SER A 38 -21.44 -11.75 4.70
CA SER A 38 -20.97 -13.03 4.20
C SER A 38 -19.69 -12.89 3.35
N ARG A 39 -19.62 -11.90 2.45
CA ARG A 39 -18.40 -11.61 1.68
C ARG A 39 -17.23 -11.25 2.58
N ASN A 40 -17.43 -10.39 3.58
CA ASN A 40 -16.37 -10.02 4.53
C ASN A 40 -15.87 -11.21 5.36
N ALA A 41 -16.79 -12.06 5.83
CA ALA A 41 -16.42 -13.30 6.53
C ALA A 41 -15.64 -14.25 5.61
N LYS A 42 -16.05 -14.37 4.35
CA LYS A 42 -15.34 -15.14 3.33
C LYS A 42 -13.93 -14.59 3.08
N ARG A 43 -13.75 -13.27 2.97
CA ARG A 43 -12.42 -12.66 2.83
C ARG A 43 -11.48 -13.08 3.94
N VAL A 44 -11.89 -12.93 5.20
CA VAL A 44 -11.06 -13.37 6.34
C VAL A 44 -10.79 -14.87 6.32
N ALA A 45 -11.77 -15.70 5.94
CA ALA A 45 -11.58 -17.15 5.85
C ALA A 45 -10.63 -17.56 4.71
N ASP A 46 -10.69 -16.89 3.56
CA ASP A 46 -9.81 -17.11 2.41
C ASP A 46 -8.36 -16.74 2.79
N ILE A 47 -8.15 -15.59 3.44
CA ILE A 47 -6.82 -15.18 3.94
C ILE A 47 -6.24 -16.22 4.91
N LYS A 48 -7.02 -16.70 5.89
CA LYS A 48 -6.56 -17.71 6.85
C LYS A 48 -6.19 -19.05 6.20
N GLN A 49 -6.92 -19.45 5.17
CA GLN A 49 -6.57 -20.64 4.38
C GLN A 49 -5.25 -20.44 3.65
N MET A 50 -5.04 -19.26 3.06
CA MET A 50 -3.75 -18.93 2.42
C MET A 50 -2.62 -18.90 3.43
N GLN A 51 -2.79 -18.30 4.62
CA GLN A 51 -1.78 -18.35 5.70
C GLN A 51 -1.38 -19.79 6.00
N THR A 52 -2.36 -20.68 6.22
CA THR A 52 -2.09 -22.09 6.54
C THR A 52 -1.31 -22.78 5.43
N ALA A 53 -1.67 -22.56 4.16
CA ALA A 53 -0.98 -23.16 3.02
C ALA A 53 0.45 -22.60 2.85
N LEU A 54 0.65 -21.31 3.08
CA LEU A 54 1.96 -20.66 3.03
C LEU A 54 2.89 -21.18 4.13
N GLU A 55 2.37 -21.37 5.36
CA GLU A 55 3.13 -21.98 6.46
C GLU A 55 3.52 -23.43 6.14
N LEU A 56 2.61 -24.23 5.58
CA LEU A 56 2.94 -25.60 5.18
C LEU A 56 4.03 -25.63 4.10
N TYR A 57 3.93 -24.75 3.09
CA TYR A 57 4.97 -24.60 2.07
C TYR A 57 6.31 -24.21 2.69
N PHE A 58 6.33 -23.23 3.61
CA PHE A 58 7.56 -22.79 4.27
C PHE A 58 8.22 -23.92 5.08
N ASN A 59 7.42 -24.73 5.80
CA ASN A 59 7.95 -25.84 6.59
C ASN A 59 8.67 -26.89 5.73
N ASP A 60 8.22 -27.12 4.49
CA ASP A 60 8.81 -28.12 3.60
C ASP A 60 9.96 -27.55 2.75
N ILE A 61 9.85 -26.28 2.31
CA ILE A 61 10.75 -25.67 1.32
C ILE A 61 11.76 -24.69 1.94
N ASN A 62 11.52 -24.23 3.18
CA ASN A 62 12.32 -23.24 3.92
C ASN A 62 12.34 -21.83 3.30
N HIS A 63 11.38 -21.51 2.44
CA HIS A 63 11.06 -20.15 2.04
C HIS A 63 9.57 -20.06 1.67
N TYR A 64 8.99 -18.86 1.69
CA TYR A 64 7.66 -18.64 1.12
C TYR A 64 7.73 -18.59 -0.42
N PRO A 65 6.64 -18.88 -1.15
CA PRO A 65 6.64 -18.82 -2.61
C PRO A 65 7.12 -17.47 -3.14
N THR A 66 7.87 -17.49 -4.23
CA THR A 66 8.20 -16.29 -4.99
C THR A 66 6.95 -15.68 -5.61
N ALA A 67 7.05 -14.42 -6.06
CA ALA A 67 5.93 -13.77 -6.75
C ALA A 67 5.50 -14.54 -8.02
N GLU A 68 6.45 -15.20 -8.70
CA GLU A 68 6.21 -16.01 -9.89
C GLU A 68 5.46 -17.30 -9.55
N GLU A 69 5.92 -18.04 -8.54
CA GLU A 69 5.25 -19.26 -8.06
C GLU A 69 3.83 -18.97 -7.56
N PHE A 70 3.64 -17.86 -6.84
CA PHE A 70 2.31 -17.47 -6.36
C PHE A 70 1.37 -17.07 -7.52
N ALA A 71 1.91 -16.48 -8.59
CA ALA A 71 1.14 -16.06 -9.75
C ALA A 71 0.56 -17.22 -10.58
N GLU A 72 1.02 -18.47 -10.36
CA GLU A 72 0.45 -19.67 -10.98
C GLU A 72 -0.98 -19.98 -10.50
N GLY A 73 -1.44 -19.31 -9.43
CA GLY A 73 -2.80 -19.47 -8.92
C GLY A 73 -3.01 -20.71 -8.05
N SER A 74 -1.93 -21.39 -7.67
CA SER A 74 -1.91 -22.50 -6.72
C SER A 74 -0.60 -22.45 -5.91
N ILE A 75 -0.58 -23.04 -4.72
CA ILE A 75 0.62 -23.14 -3.88
C ILE A 75 1.05 -24.60 -3.89
N HIS A 76 2.14 -24.89 -4.58
CA HIS A 76 2.68 -26.24 -4.69
C HIS A 76 4.20 -26.19 -4.86
N SER A 77 4.88 -27.30 -4.55
CA SER A 77 6.29 -27.48 -4.83
C SER A 77 6.48 -28.71 -5.71
N THR A 78 7.30 -28.59 -6.75
CA THR A 78 7.62 -29.68 -7.67
C THR A 78 9.08 -30.08 -7.50
N SER A 79 9.31 -31.37 -7.24
CA SER A 79 10.62 -31.98 -7.12
C SER A 79 10.76 -33.16 -8.09
N SER A 80 11.95 -33.76 -8.17
CA SER A 80 12.17 -35.00 -8.93
C SER A 80 11.38 -36.20 -8.40
N LEU A 81 10.85 -36.12 -7.18
CA LEU A 81 10.05 -37.16 -6.53
C LEU A 81 8.53 -36.97 -6.72
N GLY A 82 8.11 -35.84 -7.29
CA GLY A 82 6.71 -35.50 -7.50
C GLY A 82 6.37 -34.08 -7.07
N THR A 83 5.08 -33.74 -7.20
CA THR A 83 4.52 -32.43 -6.83
C THR A 83 3.70 -32.56 -5.55
N THR A 84 4.04 -31.75 -4.55
CA THR A 84 3.27 -31.58 -3.31
C THR A 84 2.44 -30.30 -3.42
N THR A 85 1.12 -30.40 -3.28
CA THR A 85 0.20 -29.25 -3.36
C THR A 85 -0.30 -28.87 -1.97
N TYR A 86 -0.07 -27.63 -1.57
CA TYR A 86 -0.53 -27.04 -0.30
C TYR A 86 -1.86 -26.29 -0.46
N MET A 87 -2.08 -25.70 -1.64
CA MET A 87 -3.34 -25.08 -2.04
C MET A 87 -3.57 -25.26 -3.53
N THR A 88 -4.70 -25.87 -3.91
CA THR A 88 -5.02 -26.15 -5.32
C THR A 88 -5.48 -24.92 -6.09
N HIS A 89 -6.10 -23.95 -5.40
CA HIS A 89 -6.57 -22.72 -6.00
C HIS A 89 -6.47 -21.56 -5.01
N ILE A 90 -5.71 -20.53 -5.36
CA ILE A 90 -5.63 -19.28 -4.62
C ILE A 90 -6.95 -18.53 -4.84
N PRO A 91 -7.74 -18.28 -3.78
CA PRO A 91 -9.04 -17.65 -3.91
C PRO A 91 -8.93 -16.20 -4.38
N SER A 92 -9.96 -15.70 -5.05
CA SER A 92 -10.12 -14.27 -5.35
C SER A 92 -11.12 -13.63 -4.40
N ALA A 93 -10.93 -12.33 -4.14
CA ALA A 93 -11.82 -11.57 -3.27
C ALA A 93 -13.27 -11.57 -3.83
N PRO A 94 -14.29 -11.87 -3.01
CA PRO A 94 -15.68 -11.86 -3.44
C PRO A 94 -16.10 -10.50 -4.02
N MET A 95 -16.89 -10.53 -5.08
CA MET A 95 -17.49 -9.34 -5.71
C MET A 95 -18.99 -9.21 -5.37
N PRO A 96 -19.57 -8.00 -5.45
CA PRO A 96 -18.89 -6.72 -5.68
C PRO A 96 -18.06 -6.27 -4.48
N ALA A 97 -17.12 -5.36 -4.74
CA ALA A 97 -16.48 -4.59 -3.68
C ALA A 97 -17.57 -3.86 -2.86
N ASP A 98 -17.36 -3.75 -1.55
CA ASP A 98 -18.34 -3.19 -0.62
C ASP A 98 -17.70 -2.32 0.46
N GLY A 99 -18.52 -1.47 1.08
CA GLY A 99 -18.09 -0.53 2.09
C GLY A 99 -17.04 0.45 1.58
N GLY A 100 -15.94 0.58 2.33
CA GLY A 100 -14.80 1.43 1.97
C GLY A 100 -13.82 0.82 0.97
N CYS A 101 -14.05 -0.40 0.49
CA CYS A 101 -13.17 -1.04 -0.48
C CYS A 101 -13.53 -0.60 -1.89
N SER A 102 -12.59 0.04 -2.59
CA SER A 102 -12.75 0.30 -4.01
C SER A 102 -12.61 -1.01 -4.82
N PRO A 103 -13.09 -1.06 -6.08
CA PRO A 103 -12.87 -2.21 -6.94
C PRO A 103 -11.39 -2.56 -7.15
N THR A 104 -10.50 -1.56 -7.10
CA THR A 104 -9.05 -1.77 -7.22
C THR A 104 -8.44 -2.32 -5.93
N ASP A 105 -8.98 -1.96 -4.76
CA ASP A 105 -8.50 -2.45 -3.45
C ASP A 105 -9.10 -3.81 -3.06
N ASN A 106 -10.12 -4.28 -3.80
CA ASN A 106 -10.79 -5.55 -3.55
C ASN A 106 -10.09 -6.72 -4.27
N ALA A 107 -8.77 -6.82 -4.06
CA ALA A 107 -7.94 -7.94 -4.50
C ALA A 107 -7.11 -8.44 -3.31
N TYR A 108 -6.70 -9.70 -3.35
CA TYR A 108 -5.67 -10.22 -2.44
C TYR A 108 -4.32 -10.00 -3.09
N VAL A 109 -3.44 -9.24 -2.46
CA VAL A 109 -2.11 -8.94 -3.00
C VAL A 109 -1.07 -9.59 -2.10
N TYR A 110 -0.35 -10.56 -2.65
CA TYR A 110 0.75 -11.24 -1.99
C TYR A 110 2.07 -10.53 -2.30
N THR A 111 2.91 -10.36 -1.28
CA THR A 111 4.28 -9.88 -1.41
C THR A 111 5.20 -10.80 -0.61
N GLN A 112 6.21 -11.36 -1.28
CA GLN A 112 7.28 -12.08 -0.61
C GLN A 112 8.27 -11.07 -0.01
N GLU A 113 8.68 -11.27 1.23
CA GLU A 113 9.56 -10.36 1.98
C GLU A 113 10.81 -11.12 2.47
N ASP A 114 11.85 -10.37 2.85
CA ASP A 114 13.10 -10.91 3.44
C ASP A 114 13.72 -12.07 2.65
N GLY A 115 13.68 -12.00 1.31
CA GLY A 115 14.22 -13.05 0.44
C GLY A 115 13.51 -14.41 0.58
N GLY A 116 12.25 -14.41 1.02
CA GLY A 116 11.46 -15.61 1.27
C GLY A 116 11.39 -16.03 2.72
N GLY A 117 12.02 -15.29 3.64
CA GLY A 117 11.89 -15.51 5.09
C GLY A 117 10.55 -15.05 5.67
N ASN A 118 9.84 -14.16 4.98
CA ASN A 118 8.54 -13.65 5.40
C ASN A 118 7.62 -13.36 4.20
N TYR A 119 6.34 -13.07 4.46
CA TYR A 119 5.40 -12.61 3.45
C TYR A 119 4.35 -11.68 4.04
N SER A 120 3.70 -10.95 3.16
CA SER A 120 2.52 -10.15 3.50
C SER A 120 1.40 -10.31 2.48
N LEU A 121 0.16 -10.25 2.97
CA LEU A 121 -1.08 -10.37 2.20
C LEU A 121 -1.95 -9.14 2.48
N ASP A 122 -2.03 -8.23 1.53
CA ASP A 122 -2.97 -7.11 1.57
C ASP A 122 -4.36 -7.56 1.11
N PHE A 123 -5.39 -7.12 1.81
CA PHE A 123 -6.78 -7.23 1.37
C PHE A 123 -7.63 -6.11 1.98
N CYS A 124 -8.91 -6.04 1.64
CA CYS A 124 -9.80 -5.01 2.16
C CYS A 124 -11.11 -5.60 2.71
N LEU A 125 -11.62 -5.05 3.82
CA LEU A 125 -12.91 -5.40 4.40
C LEU A 125 -13.90 -4.24 4.27
N GLY A 126 -15.05 -4.47 3.63
CA GLY A 126 -16.11 -3.48 3.49
C GLY A 126 -16.89 -3.24 4.80
N GLY A 127 -16.74 -4.12 5.78
CA GLY A 127 -17.41 -4.01 7.07
C GLY A 127 -16.62 -4.72 8.16
N GLN A 128 -16.97 -4.44 9.42
CA GLN A 128 -16.30 -5.02 10.57
C GLN A 128 -16.49 -6.55 10.61
N VAL A 129 -15.40 -7.28 10.88
CA VAL A 129 -15.40 -8.73 11.11
C VAL A 129 -14.65 -9.01 12.40
N ALA A 130 -15.37 -9.49 13.43
CA ALA A 130 -14.82 -9.65 14.77
C ALA A 130 -14.17 -8.33 15.28
N SER A 131 -12.88 -8.35 15.62
CA SER A 131 -12.12 -7.18 16.05
C SER A 131 -11.51 -6.36 14.89
N LEU A 132 -11.61 -6.82 13.64
CA LEU A 132 -11.05 -6.14 12.48
C LEU A 132 -12.01 -5.06 11.99
N SER A 133 -11.53 -3.82 11.92
CA SER A 133 -12.32 -2.68 11.45
C SER A 133 -12.54 -2.72 9.93
N PRO A 134 -13.45 -1.94 9.34
CA PRO A 134 -13.51 -1.78 7.89
C PRO A 134 -12.23 -1.15 7.31
N GLY A 135 -11.97 -1.35 6.03
CA GLY A 135 -10.81 -0.80 5.29
C GLY A 135 -9.72 -1.83 5.01
N SER A 136 -8.54 -1.34 4.63
CA SER A 136 -7.37 -2.17 4.33
C SER A 136 -6.96 -3.03 5.53
N LYS A 137 -6.49 -4.23 5.21
CA LYS A 137 -5.99 -5.23 6.14
C LYS A 137 -4.68 -5.77 5.62
N CYS A 138 -3.79 -6.06 6.55
CA CYS A 138 -2.60 -6.82 6.30
C CYS A 138 -2.65 -8.14 7.02
N SER A 139 -2.29 -9.23 6.35
CA SER A 139 -2.02 -10.51 6.98
C SER A 139 -0.55 -10.88 6.81
N THR A 140 0.05 -11.35 7.90
CA THR A 140 1.41 -11.93 7.94
C THR A 140 1.31 -13.41 8.33
N SER A 141 2.43 -14.09 8.55
CA SER A 141 2.47 -15.44 9.16
C SER A 141 1.76 -15.49 10.52
N ASN A 142 1.87 -14.43 11.32
CA ASN A 142 1.37 -14.42 12.70
C ASN A 142 -0.11 -14.06 12.84
N ALA A 143 -0.54 -12.96 12.21
CA ALA A 143 -1.89 -12.43 12.41
C ALA A 143 -2.35 -11.51 11.28
N ILE A 144 -3.62 -11.13 11.36
CA ILE A 144 -4.28 -10.13 10.53
C ILE A 144 -4.39 -8.83 11.34
N TYR A 145 -3.96 -7.72 10.75
CA TYR A 145 -3.94 -6.39 11.35
C TYR A 145 -4.78 -5.40 10.56
N ASP A 146 -5.25 -4.36 11.26
CA ASP A 146 -5.86 -3.19 10.62
C ASP A 146 -4.79 -2.32 9.97
N GLY A 147 -5.03 -1.88 8.74
CA GLY A 147 -4.09 -1.08 7.96
C GLY A 147 -3.51 -1.84 6.78
N ASN A 148 -2.57 -1.22 6.09
CA ASN A 148 -1.91 -1.78 4.92
C ASN A 148 -0.64 -2.55 5.33
N CYS A 149 -0.23 -3.58 4.57
CA CYS A 149 1.02 -4.28 4.83
C CYS A 149 2.26 -3.37 4.81
N CYS A 150 2.24 -2.31 4.01
CA CYS A 150 3.26 -1.26 4.06
C CYS A 150 3.36 -0.62 5.47
N THR A 151 2.25 -0.40 6.19
CA THR A 151 2.26 0.29 7.49
C THR A 151 2.86 -0.52 8.64
N SER A 152 3.04 -1.83 8.45
CA SER A 152 3.75 -2.69 9.42
C SER A 152 5.27 -2.54 9.33
N ILE A 153 5.76 -1.86 8.29
CA ILE A 153 7.17 -1.65 8.03
C ILE A 153 7.52 -0.22 8.47
N SER A 154 8.39 -0.13 9.48
CA SER A 154 8.91 1.14 9.97
C SER A 154 10.44 1.13 10.01
N VAL A 155 11.04 2.26 9.63
CA VAL A 155 12.48 2.48 9.74
C VAL A 155 12.72 3.31 11.00
N TYR A 156 13.46 2.77 11.96
CA TYR A 156 13.95 3.56 13.09
C TYR A 156 15.25 4.26 12.71
N TYR A 157 15.24 5.59 12.71
CA TYR A 157 16.41 6.40 12.41
C TYR A 157 16.45 7.66 13.29
N ALA A 158 17.62 7.94 13.88
CA ALA A 158 17.88 9.13 14.70
C ALA A 158 16.80 9.41 15.78
N GLY A 159 16.24 8.37 16.41
CA GLY A 159 15.26 8.53 17.49
C GLY A 159 13.80 8.62 17.04
N LYS A 160 13.51 8.55 15.73
CA LYS A 160 12.15 8.58 15.16
C LYS A 160 11.88 7.29 14.37
N ASN A 161 10.65 6.79 14.49
CA ASN A 161 10.11 5.77 13.57
C ASN A 161 9.48 6.45 12.36
N TYR A 162 9.89 6.06 11.16
CA TYR A 162 9.32 6.48 9.89
C TYR A 162 8.49 5.31 9.35
N ASN A 163 7.18 5.52 9.21
CA ASN A 163 6.28 4.45 8.77
C ASN A 163 6.23 4.40 7.24
N ALA A 164 5.87 3.25 6.65
CA ALA A 164 5.54 3.20 5.24
C ALA A 164 4.04 3.41 4.99
N ALA A 165 3.71 3.97 3.84
CA ALA A 165 2.37 4.07 3.29
C ALA A 165 2.35 3.46 1.88
N LYS A 166 1.21 2.91 1.46
CA LYS A 166 1.06 2.38 0.10
C LYS A 166 0.63 3.50 -0.85
N VAL A 167 1.34 3.64 -1.96
CA VAL A 167 0.91 4.48 -3.10
C VAL A 167 0.95 3.60 -4.33
N GLY A 168 -0.24 3.33 -4.89
CA GLY A 168 -0.42 2.33 -5.95
C GLY A 168 -0.07 0.92 -5.46
N ASN A 169 0.86 0.26 -6.14
CA ASN A 169 1.32 -1.10 -5.81
C ASN A 169 2.65 -1.11 -5.05
N GLN A 170 3.19 0.05 -4.66
CA GLN A 170 4.49 0.17 -4.00
C GLN A 170 4.33 0.75 -2.59
N CYS A 171 5.27 0.41 -1.70
CA CYS A 171 5.38 1.03 -0.39
C CYS A 171 6.31 2.24 -0.48
N TRP A 172 5.90 3.35 0.12
CA TRP A 172 6.63 4.61 0.17
C TRP A 172 6.82 4.95 1.63
N LEU A 173 7.89 5.67 1.98
CA LEU A 173 7.92 6.25 3.32
C LEU A 173 6.78 7.26 3.44
N ALA A 174 5.99 7.17 4.51
CA ALA A 174 4.92 8.11 4.82
C ALA A 174 5.51 9.51 5.10
N GLU A 175 6.71 9.57 5.67
CA GLU A 175 7.51 10.77 5.82
C GLU A 175 8.93 10.54 5.31
N ASN A 176 9.50 11.51 4.60
CA ASN A 176 10.90 11.46 4.21
C ASN A 176 11.81 11.43 5.44
N LEU A 177 12.86 10.61 5.41
CA LEU A 177 13.88 10.57 6.46
C LEU A 177 14.40 11.97 6.76
N ASN A 178 14.57 12.34 8.03
CA ASN A 178 15.19 13.60 8.43
C ASN A 178 16.70 13.40 8.59
N VAL A 179 17.44 13.40 7.49
CA VAL A 179 18.90 13.16 7.40
C VAL A 179 19.60 14.41 6.87
N GLY A 180 20.83 14.65 7.32
CA GLY A 180 21.63 15.76 6.80
C GLY A 180 21.36 17.11 7.45
N THR A 181 21.93 18.15 6.87
CA THR A 181 21.97 19.53 7.37
C THR A 181 20.85 20.34 6.75
N MET A 182 20.09 21.08 7.58
CA MET A 182 19.07 21.99 7.08
C MET A 182 19.71 23.20 6.41
N ILE A 183 19.35 23.43 5.15
CA ILE A 183 19.59 24.67 4.43
C ILE A 183 18.29 25.48 4.33
N TRP A 184 18.42 26.80 4.28
CA TRP A 184 17.28 27.70 4.20
C TRP A 184 16.92 27.93 2.73
N ASP A 185 15.64 27.78 2.36
CA ASP A 185 15.19 28.14 1.01
C ASP A 185 15.32 29.66 0.81
N PRO A 186 16.19 30.11 -0.12
CA PRO A 186 16.43 31.53 -0.34
C PRO A 186 15.24 32.24 -1.01
N SER A 187 14.34 31.50 -1.68
CA SER A 187 13.19 32.07 -2.38
C SER A 187 12.04 32.49 -1.45
N THR A 188 12.05 32.00 -0.22
CA THR A 188 11.08 32.33 0.84
C THR A 188 11.70 33.17 1.97
N CYS A 189 12.99 33.51 1.87
CA CYS A 189 13.67 34.42 2.79
C CYS A 189 13.38 35.89 2.45
N ILE A 190 12.91 36.67 3.44
CA ILE A 190 12.82 38.12 3.32
C ILE A 190 14.25 38.68 3.35
N VAL A 191 14.69 39.25 2.24
CA VAL A 191 16.00 39.89 2.10
C VAL A 191 16.20 40.92 3.22
N GLY A 192 17.14 40.68 4.12
CA GLY A 192 17.52 41.61 5.21
C GLY A 192 17.38 41.10 6.65
N GLY A 193 16.88 39.88 6.87
CA GLY A 193 16.92 39.22 8.18
C GLY A 193 18.23 38.45 8.40
N SER A 194 18.84 38.59 9.57
CA SER A 194 20.17 38.04 9.96
C SER A 194 20.24 36.51 10.13
N SER A 195 19.30 35.74 9.58
CA SER A 195 19.21 34.28 9.75
C SER A 195 19.29 33.46 8.47
N CYS A 196 19.37 34.08 7.30
CA CYS A 196 19.53 33.35 6.04
C CYS A 196 21.02 33.18 5.76
N ALA A 197 21.63 32.16 6.37
CA ALA A 197 22.85 31.63 5.77
C ALA A 197 22.45 31.16 4.37
N ALA A 198 22.90 31.88 3.34
CA ALA A 198 22.99 31.31 2.00
C ALA A 198 23.62 29.93 2.14
N ASP A 199 23.18 28.98 1.32
CA ASP A 199 23.87 27.70 1.10
C ASP A 199 25.39 27.93 1.28
N PRO A 200 25.98 27.49 2.40
CA PRO A 200 27.35 27.83 2.73
C PRO A 200 28.31 27.21 1.71
N ASP A 201 27.82 26.24 0.94
CA ASP A 201 28.51 25.56 -0.12
C ASP A 201 27.81 25.80 -1.47
N ASN A 202 28.03 26.99 -2.02
CA ASN A 202 28.15 27.19 -3.47
C ASN A 202 29.35 26.41 -4.09
N SER A 203 29.71 25.28 -3.48
CA SER A 203 30.96 24.54 -3.57
C SER A 203 30.72 23.04 -3.30
N PHE A 204 30.04 22.36 -4.21
CA PHE A 204 30.27 20.95 -4.57
C PHE A 204 30.55 19.93 -3.44
N ASP A 205 30.03 20.06 -2.21
CA ASP A 205 30.33 19.09 -1.15
C ASP A 205 29.44 17.86 -1.28
N TYR A 206 29.96 16.84 -1.95
CA TYR A 206 29.31 15.54 -2.12
C TYR A 206 29.21 14.72 -0.82
N ASN A 207 29.73 15.22 0.31
CA ASN A 207 29.86 14.41 1.53
C ASN A 207 28.75 14.64 2.56
N ASN A 208 27.95 15.70 2.42
CA ASN A 208 26.93 16.06 3.39
C ASN A 208 25.56 16.16 2.73
N ILE A 209 24.58 15.43 3.29
CA ILE A 209 23.22 15.51 2.77
C ILE A 209 22.62 16.86 3.16
N GLU A 210 22.05 17.58 2.21
CA GLU A 210 21.34 18.84 2.43
C GLU A 210 19.83 18.61 2.44
N LYS A 211 19.11 19.38 3.26
CA LYS A 211 17.65 19.26 3.35
C LYS A 211 16.97 20.59 3.55
N TYR A 212 15.72 20.68 3.14
CA TYR A 212 14.80 21.75 3.47
C TYR A 212 13.76 21.24 4.47
N CYS A 213 13.26 22.12 5.32
CA CYS A 213 12.11 21.83 6.17
C CYS A 213 10.89 22.57 5.66
N TYR A 214 9.71 21.95 5.80
CA TYR A 214 8.46 22.58 5.43
C TYR A 214 8.32 23.95 6.12
N GLN A 215 8.03 24.99 5.33
CA GLN A 215 7.98 26.40 5.77
C GLN A 215 9.28 26.92 6.41
N ASN A 216 10.46 26.40 6.01
CA ASN A 216 11.77 26.80 6.55
C ASN A 216 11.83 26.75 8.08
N THR A 217 11.16 25.78 8.70
CA THR A 217 11.15 25.64 10.16
C THR A 217 11.73 24.28 10.56
N GLU A 218 12.83 24.27 11.30
CA GLU A 218 13.55 23.02 11.65
C GLU A 218 12.66 22.00 12.39
N SER A 219 11.76 22.45 13.28
CA SER A 219 10.83 21.56 13.99
C SER A 219 9.90 20.79 13.04
N ASN A 220 9.56 21.37 11.89
CA ASN A 220 8.69 20.72 10.92
C ASN A 220 9.36 19.51 10.26
N CYS A 221 10.69 19.48 10.16
CA CYS A 221 11.41 18.29 9.70
C CYS A 221 11.23 17.09 10.65
N SER A 222 11.07 17.36 11.95
CA SER A 222 10.82 16.30 12.93
C SER A 222 9.41 15.73 12.82
N THR A 223 8.43 16.56 12.44
CA THR A 223 7.03 16.13 12.26
C THR A 223 6.79 15.48 10.90
N PHE A 224 7.06 16.22 9.82
CA PHE A 224 6.66 15.85 8.45
C PHE A 224 7.76 15.16 7.65
N GLY A 225 8.95 15.02 8.24
CA GLY A 225 10.13 14.60 7.49
C GLY A 225 10.79 15.77 6.76
N ALA A 226 11.95 15.51 6.16
CA ALA A 226 12.71 16.54 5.46
C ALA A 226 12.47 16.52 3.94
N LEU A 227 12.55 17.67 3.31
CA LEU A 227 12.40 17.83 1.87
C LEU A 227 13.78 17.84 1.26
N TYR A 228 13.95 17.11 0.17
CA TYR A 228 15.22 17.03 -0.56
C TYR A 228 15.01 17.53 -1.96
N SER A 229 16.04 18.15 -2.54
CA SER A 229 16.08 18.25 -3.99
C SER A 229 16.22 16.83 -4.57
N TRP A 230 15.72 16.62 -5.79
CA TRP A 230 15.83 15.32 -6.43
C TRP A 230 17.29 14.84 -6.48
N THR A 231 18.22 15.71 -6.88
CA THR A 231 19.65 15.37 -6.88
C THR A 231 20.18 14.93 -5.53
N GLU A 232 19.72 15.55 -4.45
CA GLU A 232 20.19 15.28 -3.10
C GLU A 232 19.63 13.97 -2.56
N ALA A 233 18.34 13.73 -2.77
CA ALA A 233 17.71 12.45 -2.48
C ALA A 233 18.46 11.27 -3.15
N PHE A 234 18.93 11.46 -4.38
CA PHE A 234 19.69 10.44 -5.12
C PHE A 234 21.20 10.49 -4.87
N ALA A 235 21.70 11.35 -3.97
CA ALA A 235 23.13 11.59 -3.70
C ALA A 235 23.93 11.77 -5.01
N LEU A 236 23.38 12.59 -5.91
CA LEU A 236 23.94 12.91 -7.21
C LEU A 236 24.79 14.18 -7.16
N PRO A 237 25.75 14.33 -8.09
CA PRO A 237 26.50 15.56 -8.19
C PRO A 237 25.63 16.80 -8.39
N HIS A 238 26.02 17.94 -7.83
CA HIS A 238 25.35 19.23 -8.04
C HIS A 238 25.16 19.59 -9.53
N SER A 239 26.06 19.16 -10.41
CA SER A 239 25.89 19.35 -11.86
C SER A 239 24.64 18.68 -12.44
N CYS A 240 24.05 17.72 -11.73
CA CYS A 240 22.76 17.11 -12.08
C CYS A 240 21.56 17.99 -11.64
N LYS A 241 21.76 19.15 -10.97
CA LYS A 241 20.70 20.07 -10.48
C LYS A 241 20.21 21.00 -11.60
N ASP A 242 21.11 21.45 -12.46
CA ASP A 242 20.84 22.41 -13.54
C ASP A 242 20.41 21.78 -14.86
N VAL A 243 20.44 20.44 -14.98
CA VAL A 243 20.02 19.74 -16.21
C VAL A 243 18.50 19.77 -16.44
N GLY A 244 17.73 20.22 -15.44
CA GLY A 244 16.30 20.48 -15.57
C GLY A 244 15.47 19.24 -15.94
N ASP A 245 14.16 19.41 -15.81
CA ASP A 245 13.10 18.45 -16.16
C ASP A 245 13.10 17.96 -17.65
N TYR A 246 14.12 18.28 -18.45
CA TYR A 246 14.01 18.27 -19.92
C TYR A 246 14.70 17.12 -20.66
N VAL A 247 15.50 16.26 -20.02
CA VAL A 247 16.36 15.30 -20.77
C VAL A 247 16.03 13.82 -20.53
N CYS A 248 15.16 13.47 -19.58
CA CYS A 248 14.78 12.05 -19.40
C CYS A 248 13.64 11.57 -20.32
N ALA A 249 12.98 12.47 -21.06
CA ALA A 249 11.76 12.11 -21.79
C ALA A 249 11.99 11.56 -23.21
N THR A 250 13.11 11.85 -23.86
CA THR A 250 13.32 11.42 -25.25
C THR A 250 14.79 11.28 -25.59
N LEU A 251 15.13 10.11 -26.14
CA LEU A 251 16.30 9.77 -26.98
C LEU A 251 17.39 8.91 -26.32
N SER A 252 17.52 7.73 -26.93
CA SER A 252 18.74 6.91 -27.02
C SER A 252 20.00 7.77 -27.15
N GLY A 253 20.84 7.75 -26.11
CA GLY A 253 22.20 8.28 -26.15
C GLY A 253 22.41 9.52 -25.29
N CYS A 254 22.94 9.32 -24.08
CA CYS A 254 23.70 10.37 -23.40
C CYS A 254 24.91 10.73 -24.27
N GLN A 255 24.85 11.80 -25.05
CA GLN A 255 26.02 12.32 -25.74
C GLN A 255 26.42 13.72 -25.24
N SER A 256 27.55 13.69 -24.54
CA SER A 256 28.59 14.70 -24.41
C SER A 256 28.18 16.14 -24.12
N VAL A 257 28.21 16.48 -22.84
CA VAL A 257 28.92 17.68 -22.38
C VAL A 257 29.88 17.21 -21.28
N SER A 258 31.03 17.84 -21.15
CA SER A 258 32.18 17.44 -20.32
C SER A 258 31.95 17.51 -18.80
N THR A 259 30.88 16.92 -18.29
CA THR A 259 30.48 16.86 -16.89
C THR A 259 30.28 15.39 -16.47
N PRO A 260 30.51 15.06 -15.18
CA PRO A 260 30.56 13.67 -14.73
C PRO A 260 29.21 13.00 -15.00
N THR A 261 29.28 11.83 -15.64
CA THR A 261 28.13 11.00 -15.94
C THR A 261 27.35 10.74 -14.66
N CYS A 262 26.07 11.17 -14.60
CA CYS A 262 25.15 10.82 -13.51
C CYS A 262 24.94 9.28 -13.59
N ASN A 263 25.86 8.50 -13.05
CA ASN A 263 25.86 7.03 -13.13
C ASN A 263 24.99 6.47 -11.99
N PHE A 264 23.89 5.84 -12.37
CA PHE A 264 22.86 5.28 -11.48
C PHE A 264 23.17 3.85 -10.99
N SER A 265 24.35 3.29 -11.30
CA SER A 265 24.68 1.89 -11.01
C SER A 265 25.10 1.60 -9.55
N LEU A 266 25.10 2.59 -8.65
CA LEU A 266 25.49 2.43 -7.25
C LEU A 266 24.29 2.62 -6.33
N MET A 267 24.23 1.82 -5.26
CA MET A 267 23.24 1.94 -4.20
C MET A 267 23.34 3.33 -3.54
N ARG A 268 22.28 4.14 -3.60
CA ARG A 268 22.26 5.53 -3.09
C ARG A 268 21.51 5.60 -1.76
N ARG A 269 21.88 6.58 -0.91
CA ARG A 269 21.39 6.72 0.47
C ARG A 269 19.94 7.23 0.59
N GLY A 270 19.33 7.71 -0.48
CA GLY A 270 17.89 7.88 -0.55
C GLY A 270 17.28 6.71 -1.29
N ILE A 271 16.48 5.94 -0.54
CA ILE A 271 15.73 4.76 -1.00
C ILE A 271 16.60 3.50 -1.20
N CYS A 272 16.69 2.66 -0.16
CA CYS A 272 16.78 1.20 -0.26
C CYS A 272 16.68 0.57 1.14
N PRO A 273 15.87 -0.47 1.37
CA PRO A 273 15.88 -1.75 0.62
C PRO A 273 14.89 -1.83 -0.54
N SER A 274 14.76 -2.99 -1.21
CA SER A 274 13.82 -3.16 -2.32
C SER A 274 12.39 -2.77 -1.94
N GLY A 275 11.73 -1.96 -2.76
CA GLY A 275 10.30 -1.67 -2.64
C GLY A 275 9.93 -0.32 -2.01
N TRP A 276 10.90 0.44 -1.51
CA TRP A 276 10.70 1.81 -1.00
C TRP A 276 10.88 2.81 -2.14
N HIS A 277 10.18 3.93 -2.14
CA HIS A 277 10.38 5.01 -3.12
C HIS A 277 10.03 6.39 -2.49
N LEU A 278 10.44 7.52 -3.10
CA LEU A 278 10.10 8.91 -2.70
C LEU A 278 9.01 9.51 -3.60
N PRO A 279 7.85 9.94 -3.08
CA PRO A 279 6.72 10.35 -3.90
C PRO A 279 7.14 11.46 -4.87
N SER A 280 6.84 11.26 -6.16
CA SER A 280 7.09 12.21 -7.26
C SER A 280 6.11 13.37 -7.25
#